data_AF-A0AAW2UZ27-F1
#
_entry.id   AF-A0AAW2UZ27-F1
#
_cell.length_a   1.000
_cell.length_b   1.000
_cell.length_c   1.000
_cell.angle_alpha   90.00
_cell.angle_beta   90.00
_cell.angle_gamma   90.00
#
_symmetry.space_group_name_H-M   'P 1'
#
loop_
_entity.id
_entity.type
_entity.pdbx_description
1 polymer ?
#
loop_
_entity_poly.entity_id
_entity_poly.type
_entity_poly.pdbx_seq_one_letter_code
_entity_poly.pdbx_strand_id
1 'polypeptide(L)'
;MCGTDGQVLVIKPSKPSSVSPAPDEPTDHRPSDIIINLDHGDPTMYESYWKVVGQKYTSLTIPGFQSLSYFANKKNLCWFLEPKLEEEIKRLHKIVAMQ
;
A
#
# COMPACT_ATOMS: atom_id res chain seq x y z
N MET A 1 -21.67 -33.63 -6.46
CA MET A 1 -21.15 -34.41 -7.60
C MET A 1 -21.79 -33.89 -8.87
N CYS A 2 -21.02 -33.22 -9.72
CA CYS A 2 -21.13 -33.24 -11.18
C CYS A 2 -19.86 -32.55 -11.68
N GLY A 3 -19.08 -33.26 -12.50
CA GLY A 3 -17.74 -32.87 -12.91
C GLY A 3 -17.73 -31.78 -13.97
N THR A 4 -16.57 -31.16 -14.11
CA THR A 4 -16.16 -30.53 -15.37
C THR A 4 -14.73 -30.96 -15.60
N ASP A 5 -14.55 -31.67 -16.71
CA ASP A 5 -13.32 -32.34 -17.09
C ASP A 5 -12.15 -31.36 -17.22
N GLY A 6 -11.01 -31.81 -16.70
CA GLY A 6 -9.76 -31.08 -16.74
C GLY A 6 -9.24 -30.92 -18.17
N GLN A 7 -8.89 -29.70 -18.51
CA GLN A 7 -7.77 -29.44 -19.40
C GLN A 7 -6.73 -28.66 -18.61
N VAL A 8 -5.78 -29.39 -18.04
CA VAL A 8 -4.55 -28.83 -17.49
C VAL A 8 -3.75 -28.33 -18.69
N LEU A 9 -3.63 -27.01 -18.82
CA LEU A 9 -2.76 -26.38 -19.82
C LEU A 9 -1.30 -26.69 -19.43
N VAL A 10 -0.72 -27.74 -20.03
CA VAL A 10 0.69 -28.07 -19.84
C VAL A 10 1.54 -27.05 -20.60
N ILE A 11 1.99 -26.01 -19.89
CA ILE A 11 3.02 -25.11 -20.40
C ILE A 11 4.34 -25.90 -20.37
N LYS A 12 4.80 -26.34 -21.54
CA LYS A 12 6.16 -26.88 -21.69
C LYS A 12 7.17 -25.74 -21.40
N PRO A 13 8.09 -25.89 -20.44
CA PRO A 13 9.13 -24.88 -20.25
C PRO A 13 10.12 -24.94 -21.43
N SER A 14 10.34 -23.80 -22.07
CA SER A 14 11.45 -23.61 -23.00
C SER A 14 12.79 -23.65 -22.24
N LYS A 15 13.78 -24.29 -22.86
CA LYS A 15 15.13 -24.48 -22.33
C LYS A 15 15.80 -23.11 -22.13
N PRO A 16 16.30 -22.75 -20.94
CA PRO A 16 17.04 -21.51 -20.76
C PRO A 16 18.39 -21.61 -21.49
N SER A 17 18.71 -20.62 -22.31
CA SER A 17 20.02 -20.49 -22.95
C SER A 17 21.04 -20.14 -21.87
N SER A 18 22.01 -21.01 -21.65
CA SER A 18 23.10 -20.83 -20.69
C SER A 18 24.11 -19.84 -21.26
N VAL A 19 24.03 -18.57 -20.84
CA VAL A 19 25.14 -17.61 -20.97
C VAL A 19 25.84 -17.55 -19.62
N SER A 20 27.12 -17.93 -19.59
CA SER A 20 27.97 -17.85 -18.40
C SER A 20 28.19 -16.38 -18.00
N PRO A 21 28.17 -16.01 -16.71
CA PRO A 21 28.60 -14.69 -16.28
C PRO A 21 30.13 -14.59 -16.35
N ALA A 22 30.63 -13.42 -16.76
CA ALA A 22 32.04 -13.06 -16.65
C ALA A 22 32.47 -12.91 -15.17
N PRO A 23 33.77 -12.96 -14.83
CA PRO A 23 34.22 -12.91 -13.43
C PRO A 23 33.89 -11.55 -12.80
N ASP A 24 33.29 -11.57 -11.61
CA ASP A 24 32.98 -10.37 -10.82
C ASP A 24 34.28 -9.66 -10.41
N GLU A 25 34.48 -8.43 -10.89
CA GLU A 25 35.44 -7.52 -10.27
C GLU A 25 34.91 -7.04 -8.91
N PRO A 26 35.76 -7.00 -7.86
CA PRO A 26 35.38 -6.49 -6.56
C PRO A 26 35.21 -4.98 -6.65
N THR A 27 33.97 -4.51 -6.76
CA THR A 27 33.64 -3.09 -6.71
C THR A 27 33.81 -2.59 -5.27
N ASP A 28 34.84 -1.76 -5.08
CA ASP A 28 35.06 -0.95 -3.88
C ASP A 28 33.87 0.01 -3.70
N HIS A 29 32.84 -0.43 -2.98
CA HIS A 29 31.67 0.38 -2.65
C HIS A 29 32.03 1.45 -1.63
N ARG A 30 32.70 2.51 -2.11
CA ARG A 30 32.88 3.74 -1.34
C ARG A 30 31.51 4.40 -1.11
N PRO A 31 31.18 4.83 0.12
CA PRO A 31 29.92 5.48 0.44
C PRO A 31 29.75 6.90 -0.16
N SER A 32 30.57 7.28 -1.14
CA SER A 32 30.58 8.60 -1.77
C SER A 32 29.48 8.81 -2.83
N ASP A 33 28.78 7.75 -3.25
CA ASP A 33 27.75 7.81 -4.29
C ASP A 33 26.32 7.78 -3.72
N ILE A 34 26.12 8.26 -2.49
CA ILE A 34 24.78 8.33 -1.90
C ILE A 34 24.00 9.48 -2.53
N ILE A 35 22.93 9.13 -3.26
CA ILE A 35 22.00 10.08 -3.85
C ILE A 35 20.95 10.50 -2.80
N ILE A 36 20.86 11.81 -2.53
CA ILE A 36 19.80 12.39 -1.71
C ILE A 36 18.68 12.88 -2.64
N ASN A 37 17.52 12.21 -2.62
CA ASN A 37 16.37 12.58 -3.46
C ASN A 37 15.37 13.46 -2.68
N LEU A 38 15.16 14.70 -3.14
CA LEU A 38 14.21 15.67 -2.57
C LEU A 38 13.12 16.10 -3.57
N ASP A 39 13.01 15.45 -4.73
CA ASP A 39 12.13 15.87 -5.84
C ASP A 39 10.64 15.59 -5.58
N HIS A 40 10.33 14.48 -4.90
CA HIS A 40 8.95 13.97 -4.80
C HIS A 40 8.15 14.54 -3.61
N GLY A 41 8.79 15.32 -2.73
CA GLY A 41 8.14 15.83 -1.51
C GLY A 41 7.64 14.71 -0.57
N ASP A 42 8.33 13.56 -0.55
CA ASP A 42 7.94 12.39 0.24
C ASP A 42 7.95 12.74 1.75
N PRO A 43 6.79 12.76 2.43
CA PRO A 43 6.66 13.29 3.79
C PRO A 43 7.10 12.28 4.87
N THR A 44 8.21 11.57 4.65
CA THR A 44 8.77 10.56 5.58
C THR A 44 9.13 11.12 6.95
N MET A 45 9.27 12.44 7.08
CA MET A 45 9.50 13.14 8.34
C MET A 45 8.48 12.81 9.45
N TYR A 46 7.26 12.39 9.11
CA TYR A 46 6.21 12.04 10.08
C TYR A 46 6.24 10.56 10.52
N GLU A 47 7.10 9.73 9.96
CA GLU A 47 7.13 8.28 10.24
C GLU A 47 7.39 7.99 11.73
N SER A 48 8.33 8.72 12.35
CA SER A 48 8.68 8.56 13.77
C SER A 48 7.51 8.88 14.70
N TYR A 49 6.75 9.93 14.39
CA TYR A 49 5.52 10.28 15.10
C TYR A 49 4.50 9.13 15.05
N TRP A 50 4.24 8.60 13.85
CA TRP A 50 3.28 7.50 13.67
C TRP A 50 3.75 6.18 14.27
N LYS A 51 5.07 5.91 14.36
CA LYS A 51 5.57 4.75 15.09
C LYS A 51 5.21 4.80 16.58
N VAL A 52 5.26 5.98 17.19
CA VAL A 52 4.92 6.16 18.62
C VAL A 52 3.40 6.14 18.84
N VAL A 53 2.65 6.86 18.01
CA VAL A 53 1.18 6.98 18.14
C VAL A 53 0.47 5.71 17.66
N GLY A 54 0.97 5.12 16.58
CA GLY A 54 0.50 3.90 15.94
C GLY A 54 0.40 2.73 16.92
N GLN A 55 1.48 2.52 17.68
CA GLN A 55 1.57 1.46 18.68
C GLN A 55 0.63 1.66 19.87
N LYS A 56 0.26 2.90 20.20
CA LYS A 56 -0.59 3.20 21.37
C LYS A 56 -2.09 3.29 21.05
N TYR A 57 -2.46 3.75 19.86
CA TYR A 57 -3.84 4.17 19.57
C TYR A 57 -4.39 3.70 18.22
N THR A 58 -3.62 2.97 17.41
CA THR A 58 -3.92 2.80 15.97
C THR A 58 -3.86 1.34 15.50
N SER A 59 -4.26 0.37 16.33
CA SER A 59 -4.59 -0.95 15.78
C SER A 59 -5.95 -0.85 15.08
N LEU A 60 -5.95 -1.02 13.76
CA LEU A 60 -7.16 -1.08 12.97
C LEU A 60 -7.48 -2.55 12.68
N THR A 61 -8.58 -3.05 13.26
CA THR A 61 -9.13 -4.37 12.90
C THR A 61 -10.23 -4.18 11.87
N ILE A 62 -10.07 -4.81 10.70
CA ILE A 62 -11.06 -4.82 9.62
C ILE A 62 -11.59 -6.26 9.50
N PRO A 63 -12.82 -6.55 9.93
CA PRO A 63 -13.45 -7.85 9.71
C PRO A 63 -13.59 -8.16 8.21
N GLY A 64 -13.46 -9.44 7.83
CA GLY A 64 -13.48 -9.84 6.41
C GLY A 64 -14.81 -9.55 5.67
N PHE A 65 -15.89 -9.29 6.40
CA PHE A 65 -17.18 -8.89 5.84
C PHE A 65 -17.41 -7.37 5.83
N GLN A 66 -16.49 -6.59 6.42
CA GLN A 66 -16.59 -5.13 6.43
C GLN A 66 -16.45 -4.59 5.00
N SER A 67 -17.29 -3.62 4.66
CA SER A 67 -17.22 -2.88 3.38
C SER A 67 -17.28 -3.75 2.12
N LEU A 68 -17.98 -4.89 2.15
CA LEU A 68 -18.24 -5.71 0.95
C LEU A 68 -19.24 -5.04 -0.03
N SER A 69 -20.05 -4.10 0.45
CA SER A 69 -20.97 -3.31 -0.39
C SER A 69 -20.19 -2.27 -1.18
N TYR A 70 -20.54 -2.07 -2.46
CA TYR A 70 -20.05 -0.92 -3.24
C TYR A 70 -20.44 0.44 -2.64
N PHE A 71 -21.54 0.48 -1.89
CA PHE A 71 -22.07 1.71 -1.32
C PHE A 71 -21.70 1.83 0.14
N ALA A 72 -21.08 2.95 0.51
CA ALA A 72 -20.85 3.35 1.89
C ALA A 72 -22.08 4.08 2.47
N ASN A 73 -22.67 5.01 1.70
CA ASN A 73 -23.92 5.68 2.06
C ASN A 73 -24.71 6.13 0.83
N LYS A 74 -25.75 5.37 0.47
CA LYS A 74 -26.62 5.65 -0.69
C LYS A 74 -27.40 6.98 -0.60
N LYS A 75 -27.49 7.59 0.58
CA LYS A 75 -28.24 8.85 0.78
C LYS A 75 -27.39 10.09 0.45
N ASN A 76 -26.07 9.94 0.36
CA ASN A 76 -25.16 11.03 0.06
C ASN A 76 -24.87 11.10 -1.44
N LEU A 77 -24.62 12.32 -1.96
CA LEU A 77 -24.11 12.50 -3.33
C LEU A 77 -22.80 11.72 -3.52
N CYS A 78 -21.89 11.85 -2.54
CA CYS A 78 -20.67 11.06 -2.46
C CYS A 78 -20.95 9.72 -1.76
N TRP A 79 -21.61 8.81 -2.47
CA TRP A 79 -22.11 7.55 -1.91
C TRP A 79 -21.01 6.54 -1.52
N PHE A 80 -19.79 6.76 -1.98
CA PHE A 80 -18.60 5.97 -1.66
C PHE A 80 -17.82 6.52 -0.46
N LEU A 81 -18.24 7.66 0.11
CA LEU A 81 -17.61 8.22 1.31
C LEU A 81 -18.13 7.50 2.56
N GLU A 82 -17.21 6.91 3.32
CA GLU A 82 -17.50 6.32 4.63
C GLU A 82 -18.03 7.39 5.60
N PRO A 83 -19.20 7.19 6.24
CA PRO A 83 -19.80 8.21 7.11
C PRO A 83 -18.87 8.68 8.24
N LYS A 84 -18.10 7.76 8.83
CA LYS A 84 -17.14 8.09 9.89
C LYS A 84 -15.99 8.98 9.39
N LEU A 85 -15.54 8.76 8.16
CA LEU A 85 -14.51 9.61 7.55
C LEU A 85 -15.06 11.02 7.28
N GLU A 86 -16.30 11.12 6.79
CA GLU A 86 -16.98 12.41 6.59
C GLU A 86 -17.03 13.23 7.89
N GLU A 87 -17.41 12.57 9.00
CA GLU A 87 -17.47 13.19 10.32
C GLU A 87 -16.10 13.68 10.80
N GLU A 88 -15.07 12.84 10.73
CA GLU A 88 -13.73 13.21 11.20
C GLU A 88 -13.08 14.31 10.34
N ILE A 89 -13.33 14.35 9.03
CA ILE A 89 -12.88 15.46 8.17
C ILE A 89 -13.52 16.77 8.63
N LYS A 90 -14.85 16.78 8.82
CA LYS A 90 -15.58 17.97 9.31
C LYS A 90 -15.07 18.41 10.68
N ARG A 91 -14.85 17.46 11.59
CA ARG A 91 -14.32 17.71 12.93
C ARG A 91 -12.91 18.30 12.88
N LEU A 92 -12.02 17.74 12.07
CA LEU A 92 -10.66 18.21 11.89
C LEU A 92 -10.64 19.66 11.39
N HIS A 93 -11.41 19.97 10.34
CA HIS A 93 -11.51 21.33 9.83
C HIS A 93 -12.08 22.30 10.88
N LYS A 94 -13.08 21.89 11.66
CA LYS A 94 -13.63 22.73 12.74
C LYS A 94 -12.57 23.06 13.80
N ILE A 95 -11.69 22.12 14.13
CA ILE A 95 -10.65 22.31 15.15
C ILE A 95 -9.50 23.16 14.61
N VAL A 96 -9.01 22.87 13.41
CA VAL A 96 -7.77 23.47 12.87
C VAL A 96 -8.03 24.78 12.13
N ALA A 97 -9.19 24.95 11.48
CA ALA A 97 -9.52 26.18 10.74
C ALA A 97 -10.11 27.29 11.63
N MET A 98 -10.20 27.06 12.95
CA MET A 98 -10.56 28.06 13.96
C MET A 98 -9.33 28.66 14.66
N GLN A 99 -8.12 28.39 14.13
CA GLN A 99 -6.87 29.00 14.58
C GLN A 99 -6.40 30.09 13.62
#